data_AF-A0A532VH08-F1
#
_entry.id   AF-A0A532VH08-F1
#
_cell.length_a   1.000
_cell.length_b   1.000
_cell.length_c   1.000
_cell.angle_alpha   90.00
_cell.angle_beta   90.00
_cell.angle_gamma   90.00
#
_symmetry.space_group_name_H-M   'P 1'
#
loop_
_entity.id
_entity.type
_entity.pdbx_description
1 polymer ?
#
loop_
_entity_poly.entity_id
_entity_poly.type
_entity_poly.pdbx_seq_one_letter_code
_entity_poly.pdbx_strand_id
1 'polypeptide(L)'
;MRRILALLIVILFLWVPATLASEIEFQEGLSSFFGFMPAEFDFEHTKEAGGYWDRPFFELFEWGMIESKEGWFDFRMTDEYVRRAQRYGFHTLANIQPFAHWDQDLCHSNLPGIKSPRGRQTKGKPCNIDAYKSFVIRLVERYDGDGRDDMPGLRGIL
;
A
#
# COMPACT_ATOMS: atom_id res chain seq x y z
N MET A 1 30.31 -25.18 20.79
CA MET A 1 29.08 -25.73 20.18
C MET A 1 27.86 -25.67 21.11
N ARG A 2 27.88 -26.26 22.33
CA ARG A 2 26.72 -26.23 23.27
C ARG A 2 26.18 -24.83 23.64
N ARG A 3 27.06 -23.84 23.87
CA ARG A 3 26.65 -22.46 24.22
C ARG A 3 25.99 -21.71 23.05
N ILE A 4 26.42 -21.98 21.81
CA ILE A 4 25.85 -21.39 20.61
C ILE A 4 24.46 -21.99 20.34
N LEU A 5 24.31 -23.31 20.52
CA LEU A 5 23.02 -23.98 20.40
C LEU A 5 22.01 -23.49 21.45
N ALA A 6 22.44 -23.32 22.71
CA ALA A 6 21.58 -22.76 23.76
C ALA A 6 21.15 -21.31 23.46
N LEU A 7 22.06 -20.48 22.92
CA LEU A 7 21.75 -19.10 22.54
C LEU A 7 20.74 -19.05 21.38
N LEU A 8 20.91 -19.90 20.37
CA LEU A 8 19.99 -20.02 19.24
C LEU A 8 18.59 -20.48 19.67
N ILE A 9 18.52 -21.43 20.60
CA ILE A 9 17.24 -21.90 21.17
C ILE A 9 16.54 -20.76 21.91
N VAL A 10 17.25 -19.99 22.75
CA VAL A 10 16.66 -18.86 23.48
C VAL A 10 16.16 -17.77 22.52
N ILE A 11 16.92 -17.46 21.46
CA ILE A 11 16.49 -16.50 20.43
C ILE A 11 15.21 -17.01 19.75
N LEU A 12 15.15 -18.27 19.35
CA LEU A 12 13.94 -18.87 18.75
C LEU A 12 12.74 -18.82 19.69
N PHE A 13 12.92 -19.13 20.97
CA PHE A 13 11.85 -19.11 21.98
C PHE A 13 11.29 -17.70 22.25
N LEU A 14 12.06 -16.64 22.02
CA LEU A 14 11.59 -15.25 22.18
C LEU A 14 11.01 -14.67 20.89
N TRP A 15 11.54 -15.06 19.74
CA TRP A 15 11.17 -14.46 18.45
C TRP A 15 9.86 -15.02 17.87
N VAL A 16 9.63 -16.32 18.01
CA VAL A 16 8.42 -16.98 17.50
C VAL A 16 7.14 -16.48 18.20
N PRO A 17 7.08 -16.33 19.54
CA PRO A 17 5.88 -15.81 20.18
C PRO A 17 5.59 -14.34 19.85
N ALA A 18 6.64 -13.51 19.74
CA ALA A 18 6.47 -12.09 19.42
C ALA A 18 5.94 -11.87 17.99
N THR A 19 6.45 -12.63 17.03
CA THR A 19 5.96 -12.58 15.64
C THR A 19 4.52 -13.09 15.54
N LEU A 20 4.18 -14.17 16.25
CA LEU A 20 2.82 -14.69 16.29
C LEU A 20 1.84 -13.70 16.94
N ALA A 21 2.22 -13.06 18.05
CA ALA A 21 1.40 -12.05 18.71
C ALA A 21 1.13 -10.83 17.80
N SER A 22 2.16 -10.36 17.09
CA SER A 22 2.00 -9.27 16.11
C SER A 22 1.08 -9.65 14.96
N GLU A 23 1.10 -10.91 14.50
CA GLU A 23 0.21 -11.36 13.44
C GLU A 23 -1.24 -11.48 13.95
N ILE A 24 -1.45 -11.99 15.16
CA ILE A 24 -2.78 -12.04 15.77
C ILE A 24 -3.39 -10.64 15.90
N GLU A 25 -2.64 -9.67 16.44
CA GLU A 25 -3.11 -8.29 16.56
C GLU A 25 -3.42 -7.65 15.20
N PHE A 26 -2.59 -7.94 14.18
CA PHE A 26 -2.86 -7.51 12.82
C PHE A 26 -4.17 -8.09 12.30
N GLN A 27 -4.42 -9.39 12.48
CA GLN A 27 -5.68 -10.03 12.04
C GLN A 27 -6.90 -9.53 12.82
N GLU A 28 -6.78 -9.31 14.13
CA GLU A 28 -7.85 -8.71 14.95
C GLU A 28 -8.24 -7.31 14.43
N GLY A 29 -7.26 -6.56 13.92
CA GLY A 29 -7.46 -5.25 13.31
C GLY A 29 -8.45 -5.22 12.14
N LEU A 30 -8.59 -6.32 11.40
CA LEU A 30 -9.54 -6.43 10.28
C LEU A 30 -10.99 -6.28 10.74
N SER A 31 -11.27 -6.57 12.01
CA SER A 31 -12.60 -6.44 12.61
C SER A 31 -12.92 -5.02 13.09
N SER A 32 -11.94 -4.12 13.12
CA SER A 32 -12.13 -2.74 13.55
C SER A 32 -12.83 -1.91 12.47
N PHE A 33 -13.59 -0.91 12.91
CA PHE A 33 -14.24 0.07 12.04
C PHE A 33 -13.53 1.44 12.02
N PHE A 34 -12.42 1.58 12.77
CA PHE A 34 -11.77 2.87 13.00
C PHE A 34 -10.49 3.03 12.17
N GLY A 35 -10.37 4.19 11.52
CA GLY A 35 -9.21 4.53 10.72
C GLY A 35 -9.00 6.03 10.54
N PHE A 36 -7.85 6.36 9.98
CA PHE A 36 -7.34 7.73 9.85
C PHE A 36 -6.88 8.02 8.42
N MET A 37 -6.84 9.30 8.06
CA MET A 37 -6.48 9.74 6.72
C MET A 37 -5.48 10.91 6.75
N PRO A 38 -4.18 10.64 6.63
CA PRO A 38 -3.52 9.34 6.84
C PRO A 38 -3.17 9.11 8.32
N ALA A 39 -3.08 7.84 8.71
CA ALA A 39 -2.48 7.43 9.98
C ALA A 39 -0.95 7.65 9.98
N GLU A 40 -0.32 7.71 8.81
CA GLU A 40 1.14 7.76 8.67
C GLU A 40 1.82 8.85 9.49
N PHE A 41 1.17 10.01 9.67
CA PHE A 41 1.74 11.12 10.42
C PHE A 41 2.15 10.72 11.85
N ASP A 42 1.41 9.80 12.45
CA ASP A 42 1.67 9.32 13.80
C ASP A 42 1.01 7.96 14.04
N PHE A 43 1.59 6.91 13.46
CA PHE A 43 1.03 5.55 13.58
C PHE A 43 0.88 5.09 15.03
N GLU A 44 1.80 5.48 15.92
CA GLU A 44 1.79 5.05 17.33
C GLU A 44 0.58 5.62 18.07
N HIS A 45 0.42 6.94 18.10
CA HIS A 45 -0.73 7.54 18.80
C HIS A 45 -2.06 7.26 18.09
N THR A 46 -2.03 7.08 16.77
CA THR A 46 -3.21 6.66 16.01
C THR A 46 -3.66 5.25 16.43
N LYS A 47 -2.71 4.34 16.66
CA LYS A 47 -2.99 2.99 17.15
C LYS A 47 -3.53 3.02 18.58
N GLU A 48 -2.91 3.81 19.46
CA GLU A 48 -3.37 4.02 20.84
C GLU A 48 -4.80 4.59 20.90
N ALA A 49 -5.18 5.44 19.94
CA ALA A 49 -6.53 5.96 19.78
C ALA A 49 -7.54 4.92 19.23
N GLY A 50 -7.11 3.67 19.01
CA GLY A 50 -7.95 2.59 18.50
C GLY A 50 -8.05 2.53 16.97
N GLY A 51 -7.15 3.20 16.25
CA GLY A 51 -7.07 3.11 14.79
C GLY A 51 -6.43 1.82 14.30
N TYR A 52 -7.04 1.21 13.27
CA TYR A 52 -6.50 0.02 12.60
C TYR A 52 -6.52 0.14 11.08
N TRP A 53 -7.25 1.11 10.54
CA TRP A 53 -7.26 1.40 9.11
C TRP A 53 -6.51 2.69 8.81
N ASP A 54 -5.69 2.65 7.78
CA ASP A 54 -5.00 3.81 7.25
C ASP A 54 -5.49 4.05 5.82
N ARG A 55 -5.96 5.27 5.56
CA ARG A 55 -6.24 5.75 4.21
C ARG A 55 -5.11 6.68 3.78
N PRO A 56 -4.22 6.24 2.89
CA PRO A 56 -3.08 7.04 2.47
C PRO A 56 -3.49 8.30 1.72
N PHE A 57 -2.54 9.23 1.56
CA PHE A 57 -2.72 10.34 0.64
C PHE A 57 -3.04 9.85 -0.77
N PHE A 58 -3.90 10.60 -1.46
CA PHE A 58 -4.56 10.16 -2.68
C PHE A 58 -3.58 9.85 -3.82
N GLU A 59 -2.43 10.53 -3.84
CA GLU A 59 -1.43 10.43 -4.89
C GLU A 59 -0.62 9.14 -4.84
N LEU A 60 -0.66 8.40 -3.73
CA LEU A 60 0.14 7.19 -3.54
C LEU A 60 -0.32 6.07 -4.47
N PHE A 61 -1.63 5.88 -4.61
CA PHE A 61 -2.25 4.87 -5.47
C PHE A 61 -2.78 5.48 -6.79
N GLU A 62 -2.17 6.58 -7.24
CA GLU A 62 -2.45 7.17 -8.55
C GLU A 62 -1.78 6.37 -9.66
N TRP A 63 -2.52 6.12 -10.74
CA TRP A 63 -2.03 5.37 -11.90
C TRP A 63 -0.68 5.89 -12.41
N GLY A 64 -0.53 7.19 -12.64
CA GLY A 64 0.72 7.79 -13.12
C GLY A 64 1.85 7.87 -12.09
N MET A 65 1.57 7.62 -10.81
CA MET A 65 2.62 7.48 -9.79
C MET A 65 3.32 6.12 -9.93
N ILE A 66 2.53 5.07 -10.14
CA ILE A 66 3.02 3.70 -10.23
C ILE A 66 3.45 3.38 -11.67
N GLU A 67 2.66 3.76 -12.65
CA GLU A 67 2.92 3.58 -14.07
C GLU A 67 3.21 4.93 -14.73
N SER A 68 4.43 5.43 -14.56
CA SER A 68 4.81 6.77 -15.07
C SER A 68 4.90 6.85 -16.60
N LYS A 69 4.96 5.70 -17.27
CA LYS A 69 4.90 5.49 -18.73
C LYS A 69 4.20 4.17 -18.99
N GLU A 70 3.46 4.06 -20.08
CA GLU A 70 2.76 2.83 -20.46
C GLU A 70 3.70 1.62 -20.42
N GLY A 71 3.29 0.57 -19.69
CA GLY A 71 4.01 -0.68 -19.48
C GLY A 71 5.13 -0.64 -18.43
N TRP A 72 5.45 0.52 -17.85
CA TRP A 72 6.53 0.66 -16.86
C TRP A 72 6.00 0.89 -15.45
N PHE A 73 6.03 -0.15 -14.61
CA PHE A 73 5.49 -0.13 -13.24
C PHE A 73 6.60 -0.02 -12.19
N ASP A 74 6.43 0.90 -11.23
CA ASP A 74 7.31 1.11 -10.09
C ASP A 74 6.50 1.23 -8.79
N PHE A 75 6.50 0.14 -8.01
CA PHE A 75 5.78 0.04 -6.75
C PHE A 75 6.62 0.44 -5.52
N ARG A 76 7.85 0.98 -5.68
CA ARG A 76 8.74 1.20 -4.53
C ARG A 76 8.12 2.05 -3.42
N MET A 77 7.52 3.18 -3.80
CA MET A 77 6.89 4.12 -2.86
C MET A 77 5.64 3.51 -2.20
N THR A 78 4.79 2.82 -2.96
CA THR A 78 3.58 2.18 -2.44
C THR A 78 3.93 1.00 -1.54
N ASP A 79 4.89 0.18 -1.94
CA ASP A 79 5.38 -0.94 -1.14
C ASP A 79 6.01 -0.47 0.17
N GLU A 80 6.83 0.59 0.14
CA GLU A 80 7.42 1.18 1.34
C GLU A 80 6.34 1.63 2.33
N TYR A 81 5.33 2.34 1.80
CA TYR A 81 4.22 2.83 2.61
C TYR A 81 3.40 1.68 3.21
N VAL A 82 2.96 0.71 2.40
CA VAL A 82 2.17 -0.45 2.88
C VAL A 82 2.94 -1.22 3.93
N ARG A 83 4.23 -1.50 3.68
CA ARG A 83 5.10 -2.17 4.66
C ARG A 83 5.22 -1.41 5.97
N ARG A 84 5.29 -0.08 5.91
CA ARG A 84 5.33 0.76 7.10
C ARG A 84 4.00 0.70 7.86
N ALA A 85 2.86 0.86 7.19
CA ALA A 85 1.54 0.73 7.82
C ALA A 85 1.37 -0.64 8.51
N GLN A 86 1.71 -1.73 7.81
CA GLN A 86 1.65 -3.08 8.37
C GLN A 86 2.60 -3.28 9.56
N ARG A 87 3.75 -2.60 9.59
CA ARG A 87 4.67 -2.63 10.76
C ARG A 87 4.00 -2.13 12.03
N TYR A 88 3.09 -1.17 11.91
CA TYR A 88 2.35 -0.59 13.04
C TYR A 88 0.96 -1.24 13.24
N GLY A 89 0.69 -2.36 12.54
CA GLY A 89 -0.57 -3.07 12.70
C GLY A 89 -1.77 -2.37 12.05
N PHE A 90 -1.54 -1.60 10.97
CA PHE A 90 -2.60 -0.97 10.18
C PHE A 90 -2.86 -1.70 8.86
N HIS A 91 -4.13 -1.75 8.48
CA HIS A 91 -4.58 -2.16 7.15
C HIS A 91 -4.74 -0.94 6.24
N THR A 92 -4.34 -1.07 4.98
CA THR A 92 -4.40 0.02 4.02
C THR A 92 -5.73 0.02 3.26
N LEU A 93 -6.46 1.12 3.36
CA LEU A 93 -7.62 1.43 2.53
C LEU A 93 -7.17 2.32 1.36
N ALA A 94 -6.74 1.67 0.26
CA ALA A 94 -6.21 2.37 -0.90
C ALA A 94 -7.29 3.16 -1.67
N ASN A 95 -6.95 4.37 -2.12
CA ASN A 95 -7.77 5.15 -3.05
C ASN A 95 -7.11 5.12 -4.43
N ILE A 96 -7.59 4.25 -5.32
CA ILE A 96 -7.02 4.10 -6.67
C ILE A 96 -7.47 5.28 -7.53
N GLN A 97 -6.52 6.11 -7.98
CA GLN A 97 -6.83 7.24 -8.86
C GLN A 97 -6.52 6.91 -10.33
N PRO A 98 -7.47 7.10 -11.25
CA PRO A 98 -7.37 6.66 -12.64
C PRO A 98 -6.63 7.66 -13.54
N PHE A 99 -5.55 8.28 -13.04
CA PHE A 99 -4.90 9.39 -13.72
C PHE A 99 -3.43 9.08 -13.98
N ALA A 100 -3.03 9.03 -15.24
CA ALA A 100 -1.63 9.00 -15.64
C ALA A 100 -1.39 10.06 -16.70
N HIS A 101 -0.37 10.90 -16.53
CA HIS A 101 -0.15 12.05 -17.42
C HIS A 101 -0.04 11.63 -18.90
N TRP A 102 0.68 10.54 -19.16
CA TRP A 102 0.86 9.99 -20.51
C TRP A 102 -0.46 9.51 -21.14
N ASP A 103 -1.43 9.07 -20.34
CA ASP A 103 -2.77 8.70 -20.82
C ASP A 103 -3.63 9.96 -21.02
N GLN A 104 -3.61 10.88 -20.05
CA GLN A 104 -4.43 12.08 -20.08
C GLN A 104 -4.10 13.01 -21.25
N ASP A 105 -2.83 13.08 -21.66
CA ASP A 105 -2.41 13.87 -22.82
C ASP A 105 -3.01 13.38 -24.15
N LEU A 106 -3.45 12.12 -24.24
CA LEU A 106 -3.98 11.54 -25.48
C LEU A 106 -5.33 12.15 -25.89
N CYS A 107 -6.18 12.52 -24.92
CA CYS A 107 -7.55 12.94 -25.22
C CYS A 107 -8.08 14.10 -24.37
N HIS A 108 -7.32 14.59 -23.38
CA HIS A 108 -7.78 15.64 -22.45
C HIS A 108 -6.99 16.93 -22.51
N SER A 109 -6.26 17.21 -23.59
CA SER A 109 -5.54 18.48 -23.78
C SER A 109 -6.45 19.72 -23.73
N ASN A 110 -7.75 19.54 -23.92
CA ASN A 110 -8.79 20.56 -23.82
C ASN A 110 -9.36 20.76 -22.40
N LEU A 111 -9.10 19.85 -21.45
CA LEU A 111 -9.60 19.98 -20.08
C LEU A 111 -8.81 21.03 -19.29
N PRO A 112 -9.45 21.71 -18.31
CA PRO A 112 -8.72 22.59 -17.43
C PRO A 112 -7.72 21.80 -16.59
N GLY A 113 -6.44 22.11 -16.74
CA GLY A 113 -5.41 21.49 -15.92
C GLY A 113 -5.48 21.96 -14.47
N ILE A 114 -5.46 21.01 -13.54
CA ILE A 114 -5.45 21.17 -12.10
C ILE A 114 -4.00 21.30 -11.62
N LYS A 115 -3.72 22.27 -10.74
CA LYS A 115 -2.40 22.41 -10.13
C LYS A 115 -2.18 21.29 -9.13
N SER A 116 -1.11 20.52 -9.32
CA SER A 116 -0.62 19.51 -8.38
C SER A 116 0.85 19.79 -8.05
N PRO A 117 1.42 19.17 -7.00
CA PRO A 117 2.86 19.22 -6.74
C PRO A 117 3.73 18.76 -7.93
N ARG A 118 3.19 17.94 -8.84
CA ARG A 118 3.86 17.43 -10.05
C ARG A 118 3.61 18.30 -11.30
N GLY A 119 3.05 19.50 -11.12
CA GLY A 119 2.71 20.42 -12.20
C GLY A 119 1.22 20.42 -12.54
N ARG A 120 0.88 21.03 -13.68
CA ARG A 120 -0.50 21.13 -14.16
C ARG A 120 -0.88 19.81 -14.82
N GLN A 121 -1.93 19.16 -14.32
CA GLN A 121 -2.40 17.88 -14.83
C GLN A 121 -3.90 17.94 -15.13
N THR A 122 -4.34 17.32 -16.22
CA THR A 122 -5.76 17.12 -16.50
C THR A 122 -6.25 15.86 -15.78
N LYS A 123 -7.51 15.90 -15.33
CA LYS A 123 -8.13 14.81 -14.56
C LYS A 123 -9.47 14.48 -15.21
N GLY A 124 -9.43 13.61 -16.22
CA GLY A 124 -10.58 13.08 -16.94
C GLY A 124 -10.64 11.55 -16.83
N LYS A 125 -11.65 10.94 -17.46
CA LYS A 125 -11.75 9.48 -17.61
C LYS A 125 -10.49 8.96 -18.34
N PRO A 126 -9.95 7.76 -18.02
CA PRO A 126 -8.88 7.15 -18.82
C PRO A 126 -9.14 7.21 -20.32
N CYS A 127 -8.18 7.70 -21.09
CA CYS A 127 -8.25 7.75 -22.55
C CYS A 127 -8.14 6.34 -23.14
N ASN A 128 -7.22 5.53 -22.60
CA ASN A 128 -7.10 4.11 -22.87
C ASN A 128 -7.65 3.29 -21.69
N ILE A 129 -8.91 2.86 -21.82
CA ILE A 129 -9.58 2.10 -20.76
C ILE A 129 -8.95 0.73 -20.52
N ASP A 130 -8.37 0.11 -21.54
CA ASP A 130 -7.77 -1.22 -21.42
C ASP A 130 -6.40 -1.14 -20.74
N ALA A 131 -5.63 -0.08 -20.98
CA ALA A 131 -4.42 0.19 -20.21
C ALA A 131 -4.75 0.45 -18.72
N TYR A 132 -5.80 1.22 -18.42
CA TYR A 132 -6.23 1.42 -17.04
C TYR A 132 -6.67 0.12 -16.36
N LYS A 133 -7.40 -0.77 -17.07
CA LYS A 133 -7.73 -2.11 -16.55
C LYS A 133 -6.47 -2.92 -16.25
N SER A 134 -5.49 -2.92 -17.15
CA SER A 134 -4.21 -3.60 -16.95
C SER A 134 -3.49 -3.10 -15.69
N PHE A 135 -3.50 -1.79 -15.46
CA PHE A 135 -2.98 -1.19 -14.22
C PHE A 135 -3.73 -1.67 -12.98
N VAL A 136 -5.07 -1.65 -12.99
CA VAL A 136 -5.87 -2.08 -11.84
C VAL A 136 -5.62 -3.55 -11.51
N ILE A 137 -5.57 -4.43 -12.53
CA ILE A 137 -5.23 -5.85 -12.33
C ILE A 137 -3.86 -5.96 -11.65
N ARG A 138 -2.82 -5.35 -12.22
CA ARG A 138 -1.47 -5.42 -11.63
C ARG A 138 -1.39 -4.84 -10.22
N LEU A 139 -2.15 -3.80 -9.92
CA LEU A 139 -2.21 -3.22 -8.59
C LEU A 139 -2.90 -4.16 -7.59
N VAL A 140 -3.96 -4.86 -8.01
CA VAL A 140 -4.65 -5.85 -7.18
C VAL A 140 -3.77 -7.08 -6.94
N GLU A 141 -3.20 -7.69 -7.99
CA GLU A 141 -2.28 -8.84 -7.86
C GLU A 141 -1.06 -8.51 -6.99
N ARG A 142 -0.72 -7.21 -6.84
CA ARG A 142 0.38 -6.79 -5.97
C ARG A 142 0.03 -6.85 -4.49
N TYR A 143 -1.25 -6.75 -4.14
CA TYR A 143 -1.71 -6.49 -2.77
C TYR A 143 -2.94 -7.31 -2.32
N ASP A 144 -3.39 -8.29 -3.10
CA ASP A 144 -4.57 -9.11 -2.75
C ASP A 144 -4.25 -10.20 -1.72
N GLY A 145 -2.97 -10.56 -1.55
CA GLY A 145 -2.50 -11.46 -0.52
C GLY A 145 -2.74 -12.94 -0.82
N ASP A 146 -2.95 -13.32 -2.08
CA ASP A 146 -3.17 -14.72 -2.47
C ASP A 146 -1.86 -15.57 -2.53
N GLY A 147 -0.71 -14.93 -2.33
CA GLY A 147 0.63 -15.51 -2.34
C GLY A 147 1.30 -15.53 -3.72
N ARG A 148 0.66 -15.01 -4.78
CA ARG A 148 1.21 -14.95 -6.14
C ARG A 148 1.54 -13.51 -6.49
N ASP A 149 2.81 -13.25 -6.82
CA ASP A 149 3.30 -11.94 -7.27
C ASP A 149 3.00 -10.73 -6.32
N ASP A 150 2.54 -11.02 -5.10
CA ASP A 150 2.36 -10.11 -3.99
C ASP A 150 3.61 -9.29 -3.66
N MET A 151 3.38 -8.15 -2.99
CA MET A 151 4.45 -7.43 -2.32
C MET A 151 5.26 -8.36 -1.39
N PRO A 152 6.60 -8.42 -1.52
CA PRO A 152 7.42 -9.18 -0.59
C PRO A 152 7.19 -8.74 0.86
N GLY A 153 6.76 -9.68 1.69
CA GLY A 153 6.44 -9.46 3.10
C GLY A 153 5.08 -8.79 3.33
N LEU A 154 4.18 -8.80 2.34
CA LEU A 154 2.79 -8.42 2.53
C LEU A 154 2.16 -9.31 3.60
N ARG A 155 1.56 -8.68 4.60
CA ARG A 155 0.68 -9.37 5.56
C ARG A 155 -0.74 -9.38 5.01
N GLY A 156 -1.40 -10.52 5.01
CA GLY A 156 -2.67 -10.71 4.29
C GLY A 156 -3.27 -12.09 4.53
N ILE A 157 -4.54 -12.24 4.16
CA ILE A 157 -5.47 -13.27 4.64
C ILE A 157 -5.02 -14.68 4.22
N LEU A 158 -4.51 -15.45 5.19
CA LEU A 158 -4.56 -16.92 5.16
C LEU A 158 -5.87 -17.41 5.78
#